data_AF-A0A6J8E5M7-F1
#
_entry.id   AF-A0A6J8E5M7-F1
#
_cell.length_a   1.000
_cell.length_b   1.000
_cell.length_c   1.000
_cell.angle_alpha   90.00
_cell.angle_beta   90.00
_cell.angle_gamma   90.00
#
_symmetry.space_group_name_H-M   'P 1'
#
loop_
_entity.id
_entity.type
_entity.pdbx_description
1 polymer ?
#
loop_
_entity_poly.entity_id
_entity_poly.type
_entity_poly.pdbx_seq_one_letter_code
_entity_poly.pdbx_strand_id
1 'polypeptide(L)'
;MVDGVCTNSTPYTQWLTEYVQTLHHTHNGSWSMYKIYTIHAMVDGVCTISTPYTQWLMERFKMQLYDKQEISRSLMLESENGCLMPAMKVFSESIKYLKTHLENHIKSKTLCIKPHEIDWVLTIPAIWTDPAKQFMREAGNIAGIPNSRLILALEPEAASIYCKNLPVDRIVCPDGKSVLEVFSPGTKYLILDAGGGTIDITVQEIKPDGNIKQIYMANGGDWGGVKVDQAFEEFLTDIVGMETMEEFRKEDKEEYLSLCREFEMKKRDIRPAGKARFTIRIPVILSERLRDVKGMSLEDISSSNKSIVWVGDKLRLDSKLLNPSLLRLPDK
;
A
#
# COMPACT_ATOMS: atom_id res chain seq x y z
N MET A 1 -28.06 -16.62 3.05
CA MET A 1 -26.68 -16.60 3.58
C MET A 1 -25.82 -17.32 2.57
N VAL A 2 -24.96 -16.59 1.87
CA VAL A 2 -24.03 -17.18 0.90
C VAL A 2 -22.64 -16.93 1.48
N ASP A 3 -22.03 -18.00 1.98
CA ASP A 3 -20.66 -17.99 2.49
C ASP A 3 -19.71 -17.78 1.30
N GLY A 4 -19.13 -16.59 1.20
CA GLY A 4 -18.06 -16.31 0.24
C GLY A 4 -16.76 -16.90 0.77
N VAL A 5 -16.06 -17.67 -0.06
CA VAL A 5 -14.75 -18.23 0.27
C VAL A 5 -13.70 -17.30 -0.33
N CYS A 6 -12.81 -16.76 0.50
CA CYS A 6 -11.62 -16.05 0.04
C CYS A 6 -10.59 -17.12 -0.39
N THR A 7 -10.49 -17.41 -1.69
CA THR A 7 -9.62 -18.49 -2.20
C THR A 7 -8.19 -18.01 -2.46
N ASN A 8 -7.21 -18.82 -2.03
CA ASN A 8 -5.78 -18.64 -2.29
C ASN A 8 -5.42 -18.92 -3.76
N SER A 9 -5.61 -17.97 -4.67
CA SER A 9 -5.16 -18.16 -6.06
C SER A 9 -4.76 -16.89 -6.80
N THR A 10 -4.12 -15.93 -6.12
CA THR A 10 -3.36 -14.87 -6.78
C THR A 10 -1.95 -14.78 -6.19
N PRO A 11 -0.89 -14.59 -7.00
CA PRO A 11 0.49 -14.48 -6.50
C PRO A 11 0.75 -13.25 -5.60
N TYR A 12 -0.29 -12.46 -5.30
CA TYR A 12 -0.19 -11.16 -4.60
C TYR A 12 -0.03 -11.29 -3.07
N THR A 13 -0.09 -12.48 -2.49
CA THR A 13 -0.03 -12.70 -1.03
C THR A 13 1.37 -12.91 -0.46
N GLN A 14 2.44 -12.64 -1.21
CA GLN A 14 3.81 -13.01 -0.80
C GLN A 14 4.59 -11.96 0.03
N TRP A 15 3.90 -11.03 0.71
CA TRP A 15 4.56 -9.98 1.52
C TRP A 15 4.05 -9.85 2.96
N LEU A 16 3.60 -10.95 3.57
CA LEU A 16 3.40 -11.00 5.03
C LEU A 16 4.77 -10.98 5.72
N THR A 17 5.28 -9.78 6.03
CA THR A 17 6.45 -9.66 6.90
C THR A 17 6.00 -9.86 8.34
N GLU A 18 6.32 -11.01 8.92
CA GLU A 18 6.10 -11.29 10.33
C GLU A 18 7.02 -10.39 11.18
N TYR A 19 6.44 -9.57 12.05
CA TYR A 19 7.18 -8.94 13.13
C TYR A 19 6.56 -9.32 14.47
N VAL A 20 7.28 -10.15 15.22
CA VAL A 20 6.93 -10.49 16.60
C VAL A 20 7.67 -9.50 17.50
N GLN A 21 6.93 -8.55 18.06
CA GLN A 21 7.48 -7.62 19.04
C GLN A 21 7.11 -8.14 20.43
N THR A 22 8.12 -8.45 21.23
CA THR A 22 7.91 -8.81 22.65
C THR A 22 8.03 -7.52 23.45
N LEU A 23 6.91 -7.03 24.00
CA LEU A 23 6.93 -5.91 24.93
C LEU A 23 6.96 -6.43 26.36
N HIS A 24 7.85 -5.85 27.16
CA HIS A 24 7.87 -6.02 28.61
C HIS A 24 7.28 -4.76 29.24
N HIS A 25 6.19 -4.93 30.00
CA HIS A 25 5.66 -3.85 30.85
C HIS A 25 5.87 -4.25 32.32
N THR A 26 6.43 -3.34 33.11
CA THR A 26 6.55 -3.50 34.56
C THR A 26 5.62 -2.53 35.27
N HIS A 27 4.58 -3.04 35.92
CA HIS A 27 3.95 -2.36 37.05
C HIS A 27 3.81 -3.39 38.18
N ASN A 28 4.33 -3.07 39.37
CA ASN A 28 4.30 -3.90 40.59
C ASN A 28 5.15 -5.20 40.58
N GLY A 29 6.27 -5.25 39.86
CA GLY A 29 7.21 -6.37 39.98
C GLY A 29 6.73 -7.70 39.38
N SER A 30 5.61 -7.70 38.65
CA SER A 30 5.15 -8.83 37.84
C SER A 30 5.61 -8.66 36.40
N TRP A 31 6.28 -9.69 35.86
CA TRP A 31 6.64 -9.75 34.45
C TRP A 31 5.44 -10.27 33.66
N SER A 32 4.85 -9.43 32.81
CA SER A 32 3.89 -9.87 31.79
C SER A 32 4.57 -9.83 30.42
N MET A 33 4.62 -10.96 29.73
CA MET A 33 5.16 -11.08 28.38
C MET A 33 4.02 -10.87 27.38
N TYR A 34 4.02 -9.73 26.68
CA TYR A 34 3.08 -9.49 25.59
C TYR A 34 3.77 -9.82 24.28
N LYS A 35 3.27 -10.84 23.57
CA LYS A 35 3.63 -11.05 22.16
C LYS A 35 2.63 -10.27 21.32
N ILE A 36 3.09 -9.17 20.73
CA ILE A 36 2.31 -8.43 19.75
C ILE A 36 2.60 -9.03 18.38
N TYR A 37 1.54 -9.53 17.75
CA TYR A 37 1.55 -9.98 16.37
C TYR A 37 0.92 -8.88 15.52
N THR A 38 1.73 -8.07 14.86
CA THR A 38 1.23 -7.06 13.92
C THR A 38 1.19 -7.67 12.53
N ILE A 39 0.00 -7.82 11.96
CA ILE A 39 -0.15 -8.24 10.57
C ILE A 39 -0.35 -7.00 9.70
N HIS A 40 0.71 -6.60 8.99
CA HIS A 40 0.65 -5.60 7.92
C HIS A 40 0.06 -6.27 6.67
N ALA A 41 -1.27 -6.31 6.53
CA ALA A 41 -1.86 -6.99 5.37
C ALA A 41 -3.13 -6.35 4.80
N MET A 42 -3.29 -5.05 5.03
CA MET A 42 -3.95 -4.19 4.03
C MET A 42 -2.92 -3.32 3.32
N VAL A 43 -1.74 -3.89 3.04
CA VAL A 43 -0.78 -3.23 2.15
C VAL A 43 -1.39 -3.35 0.74
N ASP A 44 -1.61 -2.21 0.11
CA ASP A 44 -2.23 -2.01 -1.22
C ASP A 44 -3.76 -2.18 -1.33
N GLY A 45 -4.44 -2.66 -0.29
CA GLY A 45 -5.90 -2.69 -0.23
C GLY A 45 -6.53 -3.53 -1.34
N VAL A 46 -5.96 -4.70 -1.62
CA VAL A 46 -6.52 -5.66 -2.59
C VAL A 46 -7.34 -6.72 -1.86
N CYS A 47 -8.57 -6.96 -2.30
CA CYS A 47 -9.46 -8.00 -1.79
C CYS A 47 -10.13 -8.72 -2.96
N THR A 48 -10.08 -10.06 -2.96
CA THR A 48 -10.85 -10.88 -3.89
C THR A 48 -11.94 -11.61 -3.13
N ILE A 49 -13.19 -11.36 -3.50
CA ILE A 49 -14.34 -12.13 -3.00
C ILE A 49 -14.86 -12.94 -4.17
N SER A 50 -15.18 -14.21 -3.98
CA SER A 50 -15.75 -15.05 -5.04
C SER A 50 -16.93 -15.89 -4.56
N THR A 51 -17.80 -16.16 -5.51
CA THR A 51 -18.85 -17.18 -5.47
C THR A 51 -18.65 -18.09 -6.69
N PRO A 52 -19.33 -19.25 -6.77
CA PRO A 52 -19.23 -20.11 -7.96
C PRO A 52 -19.60 -19.42 -9.28
N TYR A 53 -20.30 -18.28 -9.24
CA TYR A 53 -20.83 -17.59 -10.42
C TYR A 53 -20.24 -16.20 -10.65
N THR A 54 -19.56 -15.61 -9.67
CA THR A 54 -19.09 -14.22 -9.76
C THR A 54 -17.88 -14.01 -8.88
N GLN A 55 -16.91 -13.23 -9.39
CA GLN A 55 -15.73 -12.80 -8.68
C GLN A 55 -15.69 -11.27 -8.62
N TRP A 56 -15.32 -10.73 -7.47
CA TRP A 56 -15.09 -9.31 -7.23
C TRP A 56 -13.61 -9.13 -6.91
N LEU A 57 -12.89 -8.40 -7.75
CA LEU A 57 -11.55 -7.90 -7.45
C LEU A 57 -11.68 -6.44 -7.05
N MET A 58 -11.39 -6.14 -5.79
CA MET A 58 -11.38 -4.80 -5.22
C MET A 58 -9.93 -4.41 -5.01
N GLU A 59 -9.48 -3.32 -5.62
CA GLU A 59 -8.15 -2.77 -5.40
C GLU A 59 -8.24 -1.40 -4.73
N ARG A 60 -7.25 -1.09 -3.89
CA ARG A 60 -7.10 0.22 -3.21
C ARG A 60 -8.38 0.66 -2.47
N PHE A 61 -9.18 -0.29 -1.98
CA PHE A 61 -10.49 0.03 -1.38
C PHE A 61 -10.40 0.90 -0.12
N LYS A 62 -9.23 0.95 0.56
CA LYS A 62 -8.96 1.90 1.66
C LYS A 62 -9.09 3.35 1.21
N MET A 63 -8.74 3.67 -0.03
CA MET A 63 -8.85 5.03 -0.59
C MET A 63 -10.31 5.51 -0.65
N GLN A 64 -11.27 4.60 -0.57
CA GLN A 64 -12.69 4.95 -0.57
C GLN A 64 -13.16 5.55 0.76
N LEU A 65 -12.31 5.53 1.80
CA LEU A 65 -12.53 6.22 3.07
C LEU A 65 -11.69 7.51 3.19
N TYR A 66 -10.77 7.76 2.26
CA TYR A 66 -9.96 8.97 2.22
C TYR A 66 -10.83 10.19 1.84
N ASP A 67 -10.62 11.31 2.54
CA ASP A 67 -11.26 12.62 2.31
C ASP A 67 -12.81 12.62 2.22
N LYS A 68 -13.45 11.60 2.79
CA LYS A 68 -14.92 11.58 2.93
C LYS A 68 -15.34 12.18 4.27
N GLN A 69 -15.99 13.34 4.20
CA GLN A 69 -16.62 13.97 5.36
C GLN A 69 -17.75 13.11 5.94
N GLU A 70 -18.49 12.42 5.07
CA GLU A 70 -19.55 11.48 5.47
C GLU A 70 -19.28 10.09 4.88
N ILE A 71 -19.22 9.09 5.76
CA ILE A 71 -19.08 7.69 5.37
C ILE A 71 -20.38 6.97 5.76
N SER A 72 -21.23 6.73 4.75
CA SER A 72 -22.45 5.97 4.95
C SER A 72 -22.16 4.47 5.13
N ARG A 73 -22.91 3.80 6.01
CA ARG A 73 -22.94 2.33 6.10
C ARG A 73 -23.40 1.66 4.80
N SER A 74 -24.13 2.39 3.96
CA SER A 74 -24.58 1.95 2.64
C SER A 74 -23.55 2.20 1.53
N LEU A 75 -22.32 2.59 1.87
CA LEU A 75 -21.26 2.80 0.88
C LEU A 75 -21.04 1.50 0.08
N MET A 76 -21.19 1.60 -1.23
CA MET A 76 -20.91 0.53 -2.18
C MET A 76 -19.56 0.79 -2.85
N LEU A 77 -18.80 -0.27 -3.07
CA LEU A 77 -17.56 -0.29 -3.83
C LEU A 77 -17.78 -1.00 -5.14
N GLU A 78 -17.14 -0.53 -6.19
CA GLU A 78 -17.15 -1.15 -7.51
C GLU A 78 -15.85 -1.95 -7.71
N SER A 79 -15.96 -3.20 -8.15
CA SER A 79 -14.80 -4.02 -8.54
C SER A 79 -14.34 -3.73 -9.97
N GLU A 80 -13.18 -4.27 -10.33
CA GLU A 80 -12.55 -4.18 -11.67
C GLU A 80 -13.41 -4.68 -12.86
N ASN A 81 -14.55 -5.33 -12.59
CA ASN A 81 -15.53 -5.80 -13.57
C ASN A 81 -16.89 -5.08 -13.45
N GLY A 82 -16.94 -3.94 -12.77
CA GLY A 82 -18.15 -3.11 -12.62
C GLY A 82 -19.18 -3.64 -11.61
N CYS A 83 -18.86 -4.70 -10.86
CA CYS A 83 -19.79 -5.27 -9.89
C CYS A 83 -19.74 -4.53 -8.55
N LEU A 84 -20.90 -4.23 -7.98
CA LEU A 84 -20.99 -3.52 -6.70
C LEU A 84 -20.96 -4.47 -5.49
N MET A 85 -20.28 -4.06 -4.42
CA MET A 85 -20.23 -4.76 -3.13
C MET A 85 -20.30 -3.74 -1.97
N PRO A 86 -21.01 -4.02 -0.87
CA PRO A 86 -20.95 -3.15 0.31
C PRO A 86 -19.52 -3.01 0.84
N ALA A 87 -19.06 -1.78 1.05
CA ALA A 87 -17.73 -1.49 1.57
C ALA A 87 -17.49 -2.22 2.89
N MET A 88 -18.46 -2.18 3.81
CA MET A 88 -18.33 -2.84 5.11
C MET A 88 -18.00 -4.33 4.98
N LYS A 89 -18.58 -5.01 3.98
CA LYS A 89 -18.30 -6.42 3.71
C LYS A 89 -16.87 -6.63 3.19
N VAL A 90 -16.39 -5.78 2.29
CA VAL A 90 -15.02 -5.85 1.76
C VAL A 90 -13.99 -5.68 2.88
N PHE A 91 -14.17 -4.67 3.73
CA PHE A 91 -13.27 -4.40 4.85
C PHE A 91 -13.34 -5.51 5.91
N SER A 92 -14.53 -5.95 6.31
CA SER A 92 -14.68 -6.98 7.35
C SER A 92 -14.15 -8.34 6.90
N GLU A 93 -14.40 -8.77 5.66
CA GLU A 93 -13.87 -10.03 5.14
C GLU A 93 -12.34 -9.98 4.99
N SER A 94 -11.78 -8.83 4.62
CA SER A 94 -10.33 -8.64 4.60
C SER A 94 -9.71 -8.79 6.00
N ILE A 95 -10.27 -8.12 7.01
CA ILE A 95 -9.80 -8.24 8.41
C ILE A 95 -9.96 -9.68 8.91
N LYS A 96 -11.10 -10.30 8.61
CA LYS A 96 -11.41 -11.68 9.02
C LYS A 96 -10.43 -12.68 8.40
N TYR A 97 -10.08 -12.52 7.14
CA TYR A 97 -9.07 -13.35 6.49
C TYR A 97 -7.73 -13.29 7.24
N LEU A 98 -7.26 -12.09 7.58
CA LEU A 98 -6.00 -11.90 8.33
C LEU A 98 -6.06 -12.50 9.74
N LYS A 99 -7.18 -12.29 10.42
CA LYS A 99 -7.45 -12.90 11.72
C LYS A 99 -7.38 -14.42 11.64
N THR A 100 -8.13 -15.02 10.72
CA THR A 100 -8.17 -16.48 10.54
C THR A 100 -6.81 -17.03 10.13
N HIS A 101 -6.07 -16.31 9.28
CA HIS A 101 -4.70 -16.69 8.90
C HIS A 101 -3.78 -16.76 10.12
N LEU A 102 -3.80 -15.74 11.00
CA LEU A 102 -3.03 -15.75 12.25
C LEU A 102 -3.44 -16.91 13.17
N GLU A 103 -4.75 -17.08 13.39
CA GLU A 103 -5.27 -18.11 14.28
C GLU A 103 -4.87 -19.52 13.79
N ASN A 104 -4.90 -19.75 12.48
CA ASN A 104 -4.44 -21.02 11.89
C ASN A 104 -2.93 -21.20 12.01
N HIS A 105 -2.16 -20.13 11.83
CA HIS A 105 -0.71 -20.17 12.03
C HIS A 105 -0.36 -20.54 13.48
N ILE A 106 -0.95 -19.87 14.47
CA ILE A 106 -0.75 -20.15 15.90
C ILE A 106 -1.07 -21.61 16.23
N LYS A 107 -2.21 -22.13 15.73
CA LYS A 107 -2.60 -23.54 15.89
C LYS A 107 -1.57 -24.49 15.29
N SER A 108 -1.04 -24.18 14.11
CA SER A 108 -0.05 -25.05 13.43
C SER A 108 1.31 -25.10 14.13
N LYS A 109 1.71 -24.02 14.83
CA LYS A 109 2.97 -23.93 15.57
C LYS A 109 2.92 -24.53 16.98
N THR A 110 1.81 -25.18 17.37
CA THR A 110 1.60 -25.75 18.72
C THR A 110 1.75 -24.71 19.84
N LEU A 111 1.52 -23.43 19.52
CA LEU A 111 1.47 -22.39 20.53
C LEU A 111 0.13 -22.50 21.26
N CYS A 112 0.16 -22.71 22.58
CA CYS A 112 -1.04 -22.79 23.42
C CYS A 112 -1.67 -21.41 23.69
N ILE A 113 -1.76 -20.55 22.67
CA ILE A 113 -2.37 -19.23 22.76
C ILE A 113 -3.85 -19.37 22.43
N LYS A 114 -4.70 -19.00 23.38
CA LYS A 114 -6.16 -19.01 23.21
C LYS A 114 -6.60 -17.72 22.49
N PRO A 115 -7.72 -17.73 21.74
CA PRO A 115 -8.19 -16.53 21.06
C PRO A 115 -8.45 -15.33 21.99
N HIS A 116 -8.84 -15.59 23.25
CA HIS A 116 -8.99 -14.57 24.30
C HIS A 116 -7.66 -14.23 25.01
N GLU A 117 -6.52 -14.57 24.46
CA GLU A 117 -5.22 -14.09 24.93
C GLU A 117 -4.60 -13.15 23.89
N ILE A 118 -5.32 -12.90 22.78
CA ILE A 118 -4.89 -12.03 21.70
C ILE A 118 -5.61 -10.69 21.82
N ASP A 119 -4.83 -9.62 21.81
CA ASP A 119 -5.28 -8.26 21.57
C ASP A 119 -4.92 -7.87 20.14
N TRP A 120 -5.88 -7.28 19.43
CA TRP A 120 -5.77 -6.95 18.02
C TRP A 120 -5.55 -5.46 17.87
N VAL A 121 -4.45 -5.10 17.22
CA VAL A 121 -4.12 -3.72 16.87
C VAL A 121 -4.30 -3.55 15.37
N LEU A 122 -5.26 -2.73 14.96
CA LEU A 122 -5.41 -2.31 13.57
C LEU A 122 -4.82 -0.92 13.38
N THR A 123 -3.82 -0.81 12.51
CA THR A 123 -3.23 0.47 12.15
C THR A 123 -4.11 1.21 11.14
N ILE A 124 -4.26 2.52 11.35
CA ILE A 124 -5.06 3.41 10.51
C ILE A 124 -4.28 4.70 10.18
N PRO A 125 -4.48 5.32 9.01
CA PRO A 125 -3.81 6.57 8.67
C PRO A 125 -4.18 7.70 9.66
N ALA A 126 -3.20 8.54 10.01
CA ALA A 126 -3.44 9.66 10.92
C ALA A 126 -4.28 10.78 10.30
N ILE A 127 -4.32 10.85 8.96
CA ILE A 127 -5.13 11.81 8.19
C ILE A 127 -6.62 11.44 8.12
N TRP A 128 -7.01 10.25 8.60
CA TRP A 128 -8.40 9.81 8.53
C TRP A 128 -9.32 10.54 9.51
N THR A 129 -10.55 10.80 9.06
CA THR A 129 -11.61 11.40 9.84
C THR A 129 -12.15 10.40 10.88
N ASP A 130 -12.76 10.89 11.97
CA ASP A 130 -13.33 10.01 13.00
C ASP A 130 -14.42 9.05 12.47
N PRO A 131 -15.28 9.43 11.50
CA PRO A 131 -16.14 8.48 10.81
C PRO A 131 -15.40 7.31 10.15
N ALA A 132 -14.24 7.55 9.52
CA ALA A 132 -13.44 6.49 8.90
C ALA A 132 -12.83 5.56 9.95
N LYS A 133 -12.37 6.10 11.09
CA LYS A 133 -11.88 5.32 12.23
C LYS A 133 -12.99 4.45 12.82
N GLN A 134 -14.19 5.02 12.99
CA GLN A 134 -15.35 4.28 13.48
C GLN A 134 -15.78 3.18 12.52
N PHE A 135 -15.73 3.44 11.20
CA PHE A 135 -16.00 2.44 10.18
C PHE A 135 -15.04 1.24 10.30
N MET A 136 -13.73 1.48 10.49
CA MET A 136 -12.77 0.39 10.70
C MET A 136 -13.02 -0.41 11.97
N ARG A 137 -13.42 0.27 13.06
CA ARG A 137 -13.79 -0.41 14.30
C ARG A 137 -14.99 -1.34 14.10
N GLU A 138 -16.01 -0.87 13.38
CA GLU A 138 -17.19 -1.66 13.02
C GLU A 138 -16.81 -2.85 12.14
N ALA A 139 -15.96 -2.65 11.12
CA ALA A 139 -15.46 -3.72 10.26
C ALA A 139 -14.68 -4.79 11.05
N GLY A 140 -13.83 -4.39 11.99
CA GLY A 140 -13.11 -5.31 12.88
C GLY A 140 -14.05 -6.10 13.79
N ASN A 141 -15.12 -5.47 14.27
CA ASN A 141 -16.14 -6.17 15.06
C ASN A 141 -16.88 -7.24 14.23
N ILE A 142 -17.31 -6.89 13.02
CA ILE A 142 -17.96 -7.82 12.08
C ILE A 142 -17.03 -8.97 11.69
N ALA A 143 -15.72 -8.70 11.61
CA ALA A 143 -14.69 -9.73 11.39
C ALA A 143 -14.52 -10.70 12.57
N GLY A 144 -15.27 -10.52 13.67
CA GLY A 144 -15.25 -11.38 14.85
C GLY A 144 -14.18 -11.00 15.88
N ILE A 145 -13.66 -9.76 15.83
CA ILE A 145 -12.76 -9.23 16.86
C ILE A 145 -13.60 -8.49 17.92
N PRO A 146 -13.59 -8.91 19.20
CA PRO A 146 -14.33 -8.21 20.25
C PRO A 146 -13.83 -6.77 20.42
N ASN A 147 -14.74 -5.81 20.59
CA ASN A 147 -14.37 -4.39 20.77
C ASN A 147 -13.46 -4.16 21.99
N SER A 148 -13.60 -4.98 23.04
CA SER A 148 -12.74 -4.94 24.23
C SER A 148 -11.29 -5.37 23.97
N ARG A 149 -11.02 -5.95 22.79
CA ARG A 149 -9.71 -6.46 22.35
C ARG A 149 -9.27 -5.84 21.03
N LEU A 150 -9.97 -4.81 20.57
CA LEU A 150 -9.66 -4.11 19.33
C LEU A 150 -9.17 -2.70 19.63
N ILE A 151 -7.88 -2.49 19.40
CA ILE A 151 -7.23 -1.19 19.50
C ILE A 151 -7.01 -0.68 18.08
N LEU A 152 -7.39 0.58 17.83
CA LEU A 152 -6.96 1.29 16.64
C LEU A 152 -5.72 2.09 17.01
N ALA A 153 -4.64 1.92 16.25
CA ALA A 153 -3.40 2.67 16.42
C ALA A 153 -3.17 3.53 15.18
N LEU A 154 -2.62 4.74 15.33
CA LEU A 154 -2.23 5.52 14.16
C LEU A 154 -0.97 4.90 13.54
N GLU A 155 -0.95 4.77 12.22
CA GLU A 155 0.23 4.32 11.44
C GLU A 155 1.52 5.04 11.87
N PRO A 156 1.58 6.38 12.02
CA PRO A 156 2.80 7.05 12.48
C PRO A 156 3.15 6.77 13.95
N GLU A 157 2.18 6.49 14.82
CA GLU A 157 2.49 6.06 16.20
C GLU A 157 3.13 4.66 16.21
N ALA A 158 2.56 3.74 15.41
CA ALA A 158 3.12 2.39 15.24
C ALA A 158 4.54 2.44 14.66
N ALA A 159 4.78 3.29 13.64
CA ALA A 159 6.10 3.50 13.07
C ALA A 159 7.10 4.06 14.11
N SER A 160 6.70 5.05 14.91
CA SER A 160 7.53 5.58 16.00
C SER A 160 7.91 4.53 17.03
N ILE A 161 6.93 3.75 17.50
CA ILE A 161 7.16 2.70 18.48
C ILE A 161 8.11 1.65 17.89
N TYR A 162 7.94 1.28 16.62
CA TYR A 162 8.85 0.37 15.95
C TYR A 162 10.29 0.90 15.93
N CYS A 163 10.49 2.12 15.43
CA CYS A 163 11.80 2.75 15.34
C CYS A 163 12.47 2.95 16.70
N LYS A 164 11.70 3.30 17.74
CA LYS A 164 12.19 3.42 19.12
C LYS A 164 12.74 2.11 19.69
N ASN A 165 12.22 0.96 19.23
CA ASN A 165 12.62 -0.37 19.70
C ASN A 165 13.62 -1.07 18.77
N LEU A 166 14.08 -0.42 17.70
CA LEU A 166 15.12 -1.00 16.85
C LEU A 166 16.49 -1.00 17.56
N PRO A 167 17.31 -2.05 17.38
CA PRO A 167 18.68 -2.04 17.85
C PRO A 167 19.45 -0.83 17.33
N VAL A 168 20.26 -0.21 18.19
CA VAL A 168 20.99 1.04 17.89
C VAL A 168 21.84 0.91 16.62
N ASP A 169 22.38 -0.27 16.35
CA ASP A 169 23.27 -0.56 15.21
C ASP A 169 22.56 -0.55 13.84
N ARG A 170 21.21 -0.58 13.82
CA ARG A 170 20.41 -0.66 12.58
C ARG A 170 19.98 0.69 12.02
N ILE A 171 20.24 1.78 12.73
CA ILE A 171 19.83 3.12 12.29
C ILE A 171 21.07 4.01 12.33
N VAL A 172 21.49 4.44 11.15
CA VAL A 172 22.58 5.41 10.98
C VAL A 172 21.93 6.76 10.76
N CYS A 173 21.96 7.63 11.78
CA CYS A 173 21.62 9.02 11.57
C CYS A 173 22.76 9.69 10.78
N PRO A 174 22.49 10.46 9.71
CA PRO A 174 23.52 11.11 8.91
C PRO A 174 24.43 12.06 9.72
N ASP A 175 23.96 12.55 10.86
CA ASP A 175 24.67 13.43 11.79
C ASP A 175 25.42 12.68 12.91
N GLY A 176 25.45 11.34 12.87
CA GLY A 176 26.15 10.51 13.85
C GLY A 176 25.43 10.32 15.18
N LYS A 177 24.20 10.84 15.34
CA LYS A 177 23.40 10.62 16.54
C LYS A 177 22.92 9.17 16.66
N SER A 178 22.81 8.69 17.89
CA SER A 178 22.17 7.40 18.16
C SER A 178 20.65 7.50 18.07
N VAL A 179 19.98 6.40 17.74
CA VAL A 179 18.50 6.27 17.79
C VAL A 179 17.94 6.69 19.13
N LEU A 180 18.66 6.39 20.21
CA LEU A 180 18.27 6.70 21.57
C LEU A 180 18.20 8.22 21.80
N GLU A 181 19.05 9.00 21.14
CA GLU A 181 18.97 10.46 21.15
C GLU A 181 17.75 10.97 20.37
N VAL A 182 17.40 10.33 19.24
CA VAL A 182 16.22 10.68 18.42
C VAL A 182 14.91 10.51 19.19
N PHE A 183 14.87 9.59 20.17
CA PHE A 183 13.70 9.35 21.00
C PHE A 183 13.83 9.88 22.44
N SER A 184 14.76 10.80 22.68
CA SER A 184 14.89 11.48 23.97
C SER A 184 13.77 12.51 24.20
N PRO A 185 13.31 12.73 25.44
CA PRO A 185 12.29 13.74 25.74
C PRO A 185 12.63 15.13 25.18
N GLY A 186 11.63 15.78 24.59
CA GLY A 186 11.77 17.07 23.90
C GLY A 186 12.19 16.95 22.43
N THR A 187 12.57 15.76 21.97
CA THR A 187 12.90 15.56 20.55
C THR A 187 11.65 15.61 19.69
N LYS A 188 11.77 16.30 18.56
CA LYS A 188 10.74 16.42 17.54
C LYS A 188 11.26 15.80 16.26
N TYR A 189 10.45 14.98 15.63
CA TYR A 189 10.80 14.33 14.38
C TYR A 189 9.60 14.25 13.45
N LEU A 190 9.92 14.11 12.17
CA LEU A 190 8.95 13.96 11.10
C LEU A 190 8.83 12.47 10.75
N ILE A 191 7.61 12.00 10.60
CA ILE A 191 7.30 10.75 9.91
C ILE A 191 6.74 11.10 8.54
N LEU A 192 7.38 10.56 7.52
CA LEU A 192 6.95 10.59 6.13
C LEU A 192 6.66 9.14 5.72
N ASP A 193 5.40 8.78 5.66
CA ASP A 193 4.95 7.48 5.13
C ASP A 193 4.56 7.65 3.66
N ALA A 194 5.39 7.15 2.76
CA ALA A 194 5.16 7.22 1.32
C ALA A 194 4.72 5.86 0.80
N GLY A 195 3.42 5.59 0.93
CA GLY A 195 2.80 4.33 0.52
C GLY A 195 2.42 4.29 -0.96
N GLY A 196 1.68 3.24 -1.33
CA GLY A 196 1.15 3.08 -2.68
C GLY A 196 0.08 4.13 -3.01
N GLY A 197 -0.92 4.29 -2.15
CA GLY A 197 -2.04 5.21 -2.39
C GLY A 197 -1.82 6.63 -1.86
N THR A 198 -1.22 6.77 -0.68
CA THR A 198 -1.07 8.06 0.01
C THR A 198 0.38 8.36 0.33
N ILE A 199 0.66 9.66 0.51
CA ILE A 199 1.81 10.12 1.29
C ILE A 199 1.25 10.80 2.54
N ASP A 200 1.64 10.32 3.71
CA ASP A 200 1.21 10.81 5.02
C ASP A 200 2.38 11.42 5.78
N ILE A 201 2.16 12.63 6.31
CA ILE A 201 3.16 13.49 6.93
C ILE A 201 2.67 13.84 8.32
N THR A 202 3.43 13.42 9.34
CA THR A 202 3.14 13.78 10.74
C THR A 202 4.40 14.25 11.44
N VAL A 203 4.23 15.21 12.34
CA VAL A 203 5.30 15.68 13.22
C VAL A 203 4.96 15.29 14.64
N GLN A 204 5.87 14.59 15.29
CA GLN A 204 5.70 14.04 16.63
C GLN A 204 6.80 14.56 17.56
N GLU A 205 6.47 14.61 18.85
CA GLU A 205 7.36 15.01 19.94
C GLU A 205 7.33 13.95 21.04
N ILE A 206 8.49 13.58 21.56
CA ILE A 206 8.58 12.75 22.77
C ILE A 206 8.39 13.62 24.00
N LYS A 207 7.38 13.31 24.81
CA LYS A 207 7.07 14.02 26.04
C LYS A 207 8.01 13.62 27.19
N PRO A 208 8.08 14.43 28.27
CA PRO A 208 8.89 14.10 29.46
C PRO A 208 8.60 12.73 30.08
N ASP A 209 7.37 12.25 29.97
CA ASP A 209 6.92 10.93 30.42
C ASP A 209 7.23 9.80 29.42
N GLY A 210 7.87 10.11 28.29
CA GLY A 210 8.21 9.17 27.23
C GLY A 210 7.07 8.89 26.24
N ASN A 211 5.90 9.50 26.42
CA ASN A 211 4.77 9.36 25.48
C ASN A 211 5.01 10.14 24.19
N ILE A 212 4.46 9.64 23.08
CA ILE A 212 4.53 10.29 21.78
C ILE A 212 3.33 11.23 21.65
N LYS A 213 3.57 12.50 21.34
CA LYS A 213 2.51 13.46 21.03
C LYS A 213 2.67 13.97 19.61
N GLN A 214 1.61 13.89 18.82
CA GLN A 214 1.51 14.61 17.56
C GLN A 214 1.39 16.13 17.83
N ILE A 215 2.27 16.95 17.23
CA ILE A 215 2.35 18.39 17.51
C ILE A 215 1.75 19.29 16.41
N TYR A 216 1.51 18.74 15.22
CA TYR A 216 0.77 19.39 14.13
C TYR A 216 -0.30 18.44 13.62
N MET A 217 -1.39 18.99 13.06
CA MET A 217 -2.39 18.17 12.36
C MET A 217 -1.70 17.34 11.27
N ALA A 218 -2.09 16.07 11.15
CA ALA A 218 -1.56 15.19 10.13
C ALA A 218 -1.92 15.78 8.77
N ASN A 219 -0.97 15.75 7.85
CA ASN A 219 -1.16 16.20 6.48
C ASN A 219 -0.83 15.04 5.55
N GLY A 220 -1.43 15.01 4.38
CA GLY A 220 -1.19 13.97 3.40
C GLY A 220 -2.08 14.15 2.19
N GLY A 221 -1.83 13.33 1.19
CA GLY A 221 -2.58 13.35 -0.06
C GLY A 221 -2.50 12.04 -0.80
N ASP A 222 -3.24 11.92 -1.90
CA ASP A 222 -3.24 10.79 -2.83
C ASP A 222 -1.97 10.75 -3.70
N TRP A 223 -0.82 11.13 -3.13
CA TRP A 223 0.45 11.34 -3.83
C TRP A 223 1.34 10.11 -3.88
N GLY A 224 0.80 8.94 -3.51
CA GLY A 224 1.57 7.71 -3.37
C GLY A 224 2.13 7.17 -4.69
N GLY A 225 2.75 5.99 -4.63
CA GLY A 225 3.34 5.30 -5.77
C GLY A 225 2.40 5.09 -6.98
N VAL A 226 1.08 5.15 -6.80
CA VAL A 226 0.08 5.14 -7.88
C VAL A 226 0.23 6.31 -8.84
N LYS A 227 0.60 7.50 -8.36
CA LYS A 227 0.83 8.65 -9.24
C LYS A 227 2.02 8.42 -10.17
N VAL A 228 3.00 7.62 -9.74
CA VAL A 228 4.12 7.21 -10.59
C VAL A 228 3.65 6.24 -11.69
N ASP A 229 2.72 5.34 -11.38
CA ASP A 229 2.10 4.44 -12.37
C ASP A 229 1.30 5.23 -13.41
N GLN A 230 0.48 6.17 -12.96
CA GLN A 230 -0.30 7.06 -13.83
C GLN A 230 0.61 7.87 -14.75
N ALA A 231 1.67 8.47 -14.21
CA ALA A 231 2.61 9.25 -15.02
C ALA A 231 3.34 8.39 -16.08
N PHE A 232 3.64 7.13 -15.77
CA PHE A 232 4.20 6.20 -16.76
C PHE A 232 3.19 5.83 -17.85
N GLU A 233 1.94 5.60 -17.45
CA GLU A 233 0.87 5.28 -18.37
C GLU A 233 0.54 6.45 -19.32
N GLU A 234 0.49 7.68 -18.79
CA GLU A 234 0.37 8.92 -19.56
C GLU A 234 1.54 9.08 -20.53
N PHE A 235 2.77 8.86 -20.06
CA PHE A 235 3.96 8.87 -20.91
C PHE A 235 3.88 7.86 -22.07
N LEU A 236 3.41 6.64 -21.82
CA LEU A 236 3.18 5.67 -22.89
C LEU A 236 2.06 6.11 -23.83
N THR A 237 0.99 6.71 -23.29
CA THR A 237 -0.13 7.25 -24.05
C THR A 237 0.32 8.38 -24.98
N ASP A 238 1.22 9.25 -24.53
CA ASP A 238 1.80 10.32 -25.35
C ASP A 238 2.63 9.78 -26.53
N ILE A 239 3.27 8.62 -26.34
CA ILE A 239 4.04 7.93 -27.38
C ILE A 239 3.11 7.28 -28.40
N VAL A 240 2.23 6.37 -27.93
CA VAL A 240 1.43 5.52 -28.83
C VAL A 240 0.17 6.22 -29.32
N GLY A 241 -0.34 7.19 -28.58
CA GLY A 241 -1.61 7.88 -28.79
C GLY A 241 -2.75 7.33 -27.94
N MET A 242 -3.70 8.21 -27.64
CA MET A 242 -4.88 7.91 -26.82
C MET A 242 -5.71 6.75 -27.38
N GLU A 243 -6.05 6.78 -28.67
CA GLU A 243 -6.86 5.75 -29.33
C GLU A 243 -6.22 4.35 -29.21
N THR A 244 -4.94 4.22 -29.53
CA THR A 244 -4.19 2.96 -29.40
C THR A 244 -4.15 2.45 -27.95
N MET A 245 -3.96 3.34 -26.97
CA MET A 245 -3.91 2.94 -25.56
C MET A 245 -5.29 2.51 -25.04
N GLU A 246 -6.36 3.20 -25.44
CA GLU A 246 -7.74 2.84 -25.05
C GLU A 246 -8.15 1.48 -25.60
N GLU A 247 -7.84 1.19 -26.86
CA GLU A 247 -8.07 -0.13 -27.43
C GLU A 247 -7.27 -1.22 -26.71
N PHE A 248 -5.98 -0.97 -26.44
CA PHE A 248 -5.13 -1.91 -25.71
C PHE A 248 -5.68 -2.25 -24.32
N ARG A 249 -6.15 -1.24 -23.56
CA ARG A 249 -6.77 -1.47 -22.24
C ARG A 249 -8.05 -2.31 -22.32
N LYS A 250 -8.86 -2.08 -23.35
CA LYS A 250 -10.22 -2.63 -23.45
C LYS A 250 -10.22 -4.04 -24.05
N GLU A 251 -9.50 -4.22 -25.14
CA GLU A 251 -9.53 -5.45 -25.94
C GLU A 251 -8.41 -6.43 -25.52
N ASP A 252 -7.27 -5.94 -25.01
CA ASP A 252 -6.12 -6.77 -24.58
C ASP A 252 -5.83 -6.60 -23.08
N LYS A 253 -6.88 -6.75 -22.26
CA LYS A 253 -6.81 -6.48 -20.81
C LYS A 253 -5.73 -7.29 -20.09
N GLU A 254 -5.46 -8.53 -20.51
CA GLU A 254 -4.44 -9.38 -19.88
C GLU A 254 -3.02 -8.82 -20.10
N GLU A 255 -2.71 -8.43 -21.33
CA GLU A 255 -1.45 -7.84 -21.73
C GLU A 255 -1.24 -6.46 -21.08
N TYR A 256 -2.31 -5.66 -21.00
CA TYR A 256 -2.28 -4.39 -20.27
C TYR A 256 -1.95 -4.59 -18.79
N LEU A 257 -2.62 -5.53 -18.12
CA LEU A 257 -2.32 -5.85 -16.72
C LEU A 257 -0.89 -6.39 -16.53
N SER A 258 -0.39 -7.15 -17.51
CA SER A 258 1.00 -7.63 -17.53
C SER A 258 2.00 -6.46 -17.60
N LEU A 259 1.76 -5.49 -18.47
CA LEU A 259 2.56 -4.27 -18.57
C LEU A 259 2.58 -3.48 -17.26
N CYS A 260 1.40 -3.27 -16.65
CA CYS A 260 1.30 -2.57 -15.36
C CYS A 260 2.10 -3.28 -14.26
N ARG A 261 2.02 -4.62 -14.18
CA ARG A 261 2.80 -5.42 -13.23
C ARG A 261 4.30 -5.32 -13.47
N GLU A 262 4.70 -5.37 -14.74
CA GLU A 262 6.11 -5.23 -15.09
C GLU A 262 6.65 -3.87 -14.66
N PHE A 263 5.91 -2.79 -14.93
CA PHE A 263 6.28 -1.46 -14.48
C PHE A 263 6.34 -1.36 -12.94
N GLU A 264 5.32 -1.86 -12.24
CA GLU A 264 5.26 -1.88 -10.77
C GLU A 264 6.46 -2.60 -10.14
N MET A 265 6.91 -3.71 -10.73
CA MET A 265 8.12 -4.40 -10.26
C MET A 265 9.37 -3.59 -10.56
N LYS A 266 9.47 -3.06 -11.78
CA LYS A 266 10.67 -2.35 -12.25
C LYS A 266 10.86 -1.02 -11.53
N LYS A 267 9.80 -0.27 -11.22
CA LYS A 267 9.92 1.05 -10.58
C LYS A 267 10.61 0.99 -9.21
N ARG A 268 10.53 -0.14 -8.51
CA ARG A 268 11.20 -0.40 -7.22
C ARG A 268 12.73 -0.45 -7.32
N ASP A 269 13.25 -0.70 -8.53
CA ASP A 269 14.68 -0.77 -8.82
C ASP A 269 15.28 0.56 -9.29
N ILE A 270 14.46 1.60 -9.49
CA ILE A 270 14.95 2.92 -9.90
C ILE A 270 15.81 3.51 -8.76
N ARG A 271 17.00 4.01 -9.11
CA ARG A 271 17.95 4.62 -8.17
C ARG A 271 18.31 6.04 -8.64
N PRO A 272 18.21 7.08 -7.77
CA PRO A 272 18.44 8.47 -8.16
C PRO A 272 19.83 8.77 -8.77
N ALA A 273 20.85 7.98 -8.43
CA ALA A 273 22.23 8.19 -8.85
C ALA A 273 22.73 7.19 -9.92
N GLY A 274 21.85 6.32 -10.43
CA GLY A 274 22.23 5.34 -11.43
C GLY A 274 22.31 5.95 -12.83
N LYS A 275 23.47 5.88 -13.49
CA LYS A 275 23.59 6.09 -14.96
C LYS A 275 22.88 5.01 -15.80
N ALA A 276 22.08 4.15 -15.16
CA ALA A 276 21.50 2.98 -15.77
C ALA A 276 20.24 3.33 -16.54
N ARG A 277 20.13 2.82 -17.77
CA ARG A 277 18.88 2.85 -18.51
C ARG A 277 17.87 1.92 -17.86
N PHE A 278 16.68 2.44 -17.61
CA PHE A 278 15.53 1.68 -17.17
C PHE A 278 14.95 0.92 -18.36
N THR A 279 14.78 -0.40 -18.25
CA THR A 279 14.25 -1.23 -19.34
C THR A 279 12.98 -1.92 -18.91
N ILE A 280 11.94 -1.75 -19.72
CA ILE A 280 10.62 -2.34 -19.55
C ILE A 280 10.32 -3.13 -20.82
N ARG A 281 9.82 -4.35 -20.70
CA ARG A 281 9.25 -5.06 -21.83
C ARG A 281 7.85 -4.53 -22.08
N ILE A 282 7.58 -4.23 -23.34
CA ILE A 282 6.30 -3.75 -23.81
C ILE A 282 5.64 -4.90 -24.56
N PRO A 283 4.38 -5.24 -24.25
CA PRO A 283 3.65 -6.27 -24.97
C PRO A 283 3.66 -6.01 -26.47
N VAL A 284 3.99 -7.04 -27.26
CA VAL A 284 4.08 -6.94 -28.73
C VAL A 284 2.77 -6.43 -29.32
N ILE A 285 1.64 -6.84 -28.75
CA ILE A 285 0.31 -6.44 -29.20
C ILE A 285 0.08 -4.92 -29.16
N LEU A 286 0.70 -4.19 -28.23
CA LEU A 286 0.63 -2.72 -28.22
C LEU A 286 1.32 -2.12 -29.44
N SER A 287 2.41 -2.75 -29.89
CA SER A 287 3.14 -2.37 -31.10
C SER A 287 2.34 -2.68 -32.37
N GLU A 288 1.60 -3.79 -32.36
CA GLU A 288 0.71 -4.21 -33.45
C GLU A 288 -0.47 -3.23 -33.56
N ARG A 289 -1.13 -2.88 -32.46
CA ARG A 289 -2.20 -1.87 -32.45
C ARG A 289 -1.75 -0.51 -32.94
N LEU A 290 -0.56 -0.06 -32.53
CA LEU A 290 -0.02 1.21 -33.02
C LEU A 290 0.10 1.21 -34.55
N ARG A 291 0.52 0.08 -35.12
CA ARG A 291 0.64 -0.10 -36.57
C ARG A 291 -0.72 -0.11 -37.25
N ASP A 292 -1.71 -0.78 -36.65
CA ASP A 292 -3.06 -0.87 -37.20
C ASP A 292 -3.77 0.49 -37.18
N VAL A 293 -3.62 1.27 -36.10
CA VAL A 293 -4.28 2.56 -35.92
C VAL A 293 -3.56 3.70 -36.65
N LYS A 294 -2.22 3.78 -36.55
CA LYS A 294 -1.43 4.93 -37.06
C LYS A 294 -0.56 4.61 -38.26
N GLY A 295 -0.39 3.34 -38.64
CA GLY A 295 0.55 2.93 -39.69
C GLY A 295 2.02 3.16 -39.34
N MET A 296 2.34 3.38 -38.06
CA MET A 296 3.69 3.67 -37.56
C MET A 296 4.25 2.50 -36.75
N SER A 297 5.58 2.35 -36.73
CA SER A 297 6.26 1.46 -35.79
C SER A 297 6.77 2.22 -34.55
N LEU A 298 6.99 1.51 -33.44
CA LEU A 298 7.59 2.11 -32.24
C LEU A 298 9.04 2.56 -32.49
N GLU A 299 9.74 1.86 -33.38
CA GLU A 299 11.08 2.23 -33.85
C GLU A 299 11.09 3.59 -34.57
N ASP A 300 10.04 3.88 -35.36
CA ASP A 300 9.90 5.19 -36.03
C ASP A 300 9.78 6.32 -35.00
N ILE A 301 9.06 6.08 -33.89
CA ILE A 301 8.91 7.07 -32.80
C ILE A 301 10.24 7.28 -32.06
N SER A 302 11.02 6.21 -31.86
CA SER A 302 12.34 6.26 -31.21
C SER A 302 13.34 7.21 -31.90
N SER A 303 13.25 7.33 -33.22
CA SER A 303 14.18 8.13 -34.02
C SER A 303 14.13 9.63 -33.69
N SER A 304 13.04 10.09 -33.07
CA SER A 304 12.81 11.49 -32.70
C SER A 304 13.40 11.90 -31.33
N ASN A 305 13.63 10.95 -30.40
CA ASN A 305 14.06 11.26 -29.03
C ASN A 305 15.11 10.26 -28.51
N LYS A 306 16.36 10.72 -28.37
CA LYS A 306 17.51 9.89 -27.91
C LYS A 306 17.38 9.34 -26.48
N SER A 307 16.47 9.89 -25.67
CA SER A 307 16.21 9.45 -24.30
C SER A 307 15.24 8.26 -24.23
N ILE A 308 14.60 7.93 -25.36
CA ILE A 308 13.63 6.84 -25.52
C ILE A 308 14.15 5.92 -26.62
N VAL A 309 14.62 4.73 -26.23
CA VAL A 309 15.19 3.77 -27.18
C VAL A 309 14.36 2.49 -27.18
N TRP A 310 13.79 2.17 -28.33
CA TRP A 310 13.11 0.90 -28.57
C TRP A 310 14.11 -0.14 -29.11
N VAL A 311 14.12 -1.34 -28.53
CA VAL A 311 14.94 -2.47 -28.98
C VAL A 311 14.10 -3.74 -28.95
N GLY A 312 13.48 -4.06 -30.09
CA GLY A 312 12.48 -5.13 -30.17
C GLY A 312 11.30 -4.80 -29.27
N ASP A 313 10.91 -5.74 -28.41
CA ASP A 313 9.82 -5.59 -27.44
C ASP A 313 10.23 -4.82 -26.16
N LYS A 314 11.33 -4.07 -26.17
CA LYS A 314 11.86 -3.39 -24.98
C LYS A 314 11.94 -1.89 -25.16
N LEU A 315 11.32 -1.18 -24.22
CA LEU A 315 11.44 0.25 -24.02
C LEU A 315 12.58 0.54 -23.05
N ARG A 316 13.60 1.25 -23.52
CA ARG A 316 14.73 1.71 -22.71
C ARG A 316 14.65 3.21 -22.49
N LEU A 317 14.50 3.62 -21.24
CA LEU A 317 14.41 5.01 -20.82
C LEU A 317 15.68 5.43 -20.09
N ASP A 318 16.15 6.65 -20.34
CA ASP A 318 17.15 7.27 -19.45
C ASP A 318 16.52 7.45 -18.05
N SER A 319 17.22 7.04 -16.99
CA SER A 319 16.76 7.19 -15.61
C SER A 319 16.47 8.66 -15.24
N LYS A 320 17.06 9.62 -15.96
CA LYS A 320 16.77 11.05 -15.81
C LYS A 320 15.36 11.45 -16.23
N LEU A 321 14.74 10.74 -17.18
CA LEU A 321 13.33 10.99 -17.54
C LEU A 321 12.36 10.55 -16.43
N LEU A 322 12.81 9.64 -15.57
CA LEU A 322 12.06 9.16 -14.41
C LEU A 322 12.35 10.01 -13.16
N ASN A 323 13.08 11.13 -13.31
CA ASN A 323 13.24 12.09 -12.23
C ASN A 323 11.91 12.84 -12.04
N PRO A 324 11.31 12.81 -10.84
CA PRO A 324 10.02 13.47 -10.56
C PRO A 324 9.97 14.95 -10.94
N SER A 325 11.11 15.64 -10.98
CA SER A 325 11.21 17.05 -11.38
C SER A 325 11.01 17.31 -12.89
N LEU A 326 11.06 16.26 -13.73
CA LEU A 326 10.73 16.31 -15.16
C LEU A 326 9.32 15.74 -15.47
N LEU A 327 8.74 14.96 -14.55
CA LEU A 327 7.34 14.51 -14.57
C LEU A 327 6.42 15.56 -13.93
N ARG A 328 6.62 16.84 -14.28
CA ARG A 328 5.98 17.99 -13.62
C ARG A 328 4.49 17.74 -13.40
N LEU A 329 4.09 17.69 -12.12
CA LEU A 329 2.73 18.01 -11.72
C LEU A 329 2.42 19.41 -12.29
N PRO A 330 1.27 19.60 -12.94
CA PRO A 330 0.87 20.94 -13.37
C PRO A 330 0.76 21.84 -12.13
N ASP A 331 1.49 22.95 -12.16
CA ASP A 331 1.33 24.03 -11.19
C ASP A 331 -0.15 24.43 -11.14
N LYS A 332 -0.80 24.24 -9.99
CA LYS A 332 -2.02 24.95 -9.60
C LYS A 332 -2.01 25.25 -8.11
#